data_AF-A0A522UST9-F1
#
_entry.id   AF-A0A522UST9-F1
#
_cell.length_a   1.000
_cell.length_b   1.000
_cell.length_c   1.000
_cell.angle_alpha   90.00
_cell.angle_beta   90.00
_cell.angle_gamma   90.00
#
_symmetry.space_group_name_H-M   'P 1'
#
loop_
_entity.id
_entity.type
_entity.pdbx_description
1 polymer ?
#
loop_
_entity_poly.entity_id
_entity_poly.type
_entity_poly.pdbx_seq_one_letter_code
_entity_poly.pdbx_strand_id
1 'polypeptide(L)'
;MIKKLLSLKNIRRLYAAFFLALFVILVGITSFRSMKGYQVSLFLELDPLVALSSFLTSWTVYKGLALSLIIIVGTMVFGRFFCSWICPMGIINQIAGSIFNKLRAVDLIKMNAYRTIYRFKYYGLALFLVLAAFGTIQTGLLDPIPFITRAFAVSVYPAVNYWSGGFYLKQPVFQGGFLLAAIFITVLFANRFINRFWCRSLCPLGALLGLLSFRPIMQIWRDTAKCNDCMKCVQNCHGACDPHASLRTSECMVCMNCISDCPENAMHYGLPKNASSVHTPLDVNRRRLIETAVFGTVMFPMMRSVITSKTAAQHSVIRPPGSIAEGDFLRRCIKCGECMKVCPTNVIQPALLEAGFEGIWTPILLNKIGYCEYNCVLCSRVCPTGAITPLTVEKKIGKPPAQKPLKIGIAFYDRGRCLPWSMHTECIVCEEVCPTSPKAIWFQDVEMQLRDGTTKVFKRPYMDPELCIGCGICENKCPVRDKPAVRVTSIGETRSLTNQMSLKS
;
A
#
# COMPACT_ATOMS: atom_id res chain seq x y z
N MET A 1 -6.25 -22.36 -38.10
CA MET A 1 -6.61 -21.91 -36.73
C MET A 1 -5.42 -21.33 -35.94
N ILE A 2 -4.24 -21.95 -35.98
CA ILE A 2 -3.03 -21.55 -35.20
C ILE A 2 -2.52 -20.13 -35.54
N LYS A 3 -2.51 -19.72 -36.82
CA LYS A 3 -2.07 -18.36 -37.23
C LYS A 3 -2.96 -17.22 -36.69
N LYS A 4 -4.26 -17.45 -36.46
CA LYS A 4 -5.17 -16.46 -35.83
C LYS A 4 -4.93 -16.35 -34.32
N LEU A 5 -4.48 -17.42 -33.66
CA LEU A 5 -4.14 -17.42 -32.23
C LEU A 5 -2.82 -16.67 -31.95
N LEU A 6 -1.83 -16.76 -32.84
CA LEU A 6 -0.49 -16.15 -32.69
C LEU A 6 -0.40 -14.65 -33.05
N SER A 7 -1.53 -13.94 -33.18
CA SER A 7 -1.49 -12.48 -33.32
C SER A 7 -0.85 -11.86 -32.08
N LEU A 8 0.05 -10.88 -32.25
CA LEU A 8 0.71 -10.13 -31.16
C LEU A 8 -0.30 -9.61 -30.13
N LYS A 9 -1.51 -9.25 -30.57
CA LYS A 9 -2.62 -8.78 -29.72
C LYS A 9 -3.15 -9.87 -28.79
N ASN A 10 -3.26 -11.11 -29.28
CA ASN A 10 -3.74 -12.25 -28.51
C ASN A 10 -2.67 -12.75 -27.54
N ILE A 11 -1.40 -12.79 -27.96
CA ILE A 11 -0.26 -13.09 -27.08
C ILE A 11 -0.25 -12.10 -25.91
N ARG A 12 -0.34 -10.80 -26.18
CA ARG A 12 -0.39 -9.78 -25.13
C ARG A 12 -1.59 -9.96 -24.19
N ARG A 13 -2.77 -10.28 -24.72
CA ARG A 13 -3.97 -10.53 -23.90
C ARG A 13 -3.80 -11.76 -23.00
N LEU A 14 -3.19 -12.83 -23.52
CA LEU A 14 -2.87 -14.04 -22.75
C LEU A 14 -1.91 -13.71 -21.60
N TYR A 15 -0.82 -12.99 -21.88
CA TYR A 15 0.14 -12.55 -20.86
C TYR A 15 -0.52 -11.64 -19.81
N ALA A 16 -1.33 -10.68 -20.24
CA ALA A 16 -2.06 -9.80 -19.34
C ALA A 16 -3.05 -10.57 -18.45
N ALA A 17 -3.79 -11.54 -19.02
CA ALA A 17 -4.68 -12.40 -18.25
C ALA A 17 -3.92 -13.25 -17.24
N PHE A 18 -2.77 -13.82 -17.64
CA PHE A 18 -1.89 -14.58 -16.77
C PHE A 18 -1.39 -13.75 -15.58
N PHE A 19 -0.82 -12.56 -15.82
CA PHE A 19 -0.30 -11.72 -14.74
C PHE A 19 -1.40 -11.16 -13.83
N LEU A 20 -2.58 -10.83 -14.39
CA LEU A 20 -3.72 -10.41 -13.58
C LEU A 20 -4.25 -11.57 -12.72
N ALA A 21 -4.35 -12.77 -13.29
CA ALA A 21 -4.74 -13.96 -12.54
C ALA A 21 -3.71 -14.29 -11.45
N LEU A 22 -2.42 -14.23 -11.78
CA LEU A 22 -1.32 -14.41 -10.82
C LEU A 22 -1.42 -13.37 -9.68
N PHE A 23 -1.68 -12.11 -10.00
CA PHE A 23 -1.90 -11.07 -8.99
C PHE A 23 -3.08 -11.41 -8.08
N VAL A 24 -4.26 -11.70 -8.64
CA VAL A 24 -5.46 -12.06 -7.84
C VAL A 24 -5.23 -13.34 -7.03
N ILE A 25 -4.52 -14.32 -7.56
CA ILE A 25 -4.20 -15.56 -6.83
C ILE A 25 -3.23 -15.27 -5.69
N LEU A 26 -2.14 -14.53 -5.93
CA LEU A 26 -1.19 -14.15 -4.88
C LEU A 26 -1.87 -13.33 -3.79
N VAL A 27 -2.68 -12.33 -4.17
CA VAL A 27 -3.49 -11.57 -3.22
C VAL A 27 -4.56 -12.45 -2.55
N GLY A 28 -5.04 -13.53 -3.17
CA GLY A 28 -5.97 -14.48 -2.54
C GLY A 28 -5.30 -15.37 -1.49
N ILE A 29 -4.12 -15.90 -1.83
CA ILE A 29 -3.31 -16.79 -1.00
C ILE A 29 -2.78 -16.07 0.24
N THR A 30 -2.63 -14.74 0.21
CA THR A 30 -2.27 -13.91 1.39
C THR A 30 -3.35 -13.87 2.48
N SER A 31 -4.41 -14.67 2.36
CA SER A 31 -5.37 -14.88 3.43
C SER A 31 -4.84 -15.85 4.50
N PHE A 32 -5.29 -15.65 5.74
CA PHE A 32 -4.86 -16.35 6.95
C PHE A 32 -4.81 -17.89 6.83
N ARG A 33 -5.62 -18.48 5.93
CA ARG A 33 -5.80 -19.94 5.79
C ARG A 33 -4.67 -20.66 5.05
N SER A 34 -3.84 -19.96 4.26
CA SER A 34 -2.99 -20.60 3.24
C SER A 34 -1.48 -20.34 3.33
N MET A 35 -1.00 -19.67 4.38
CA MET A 35 0.40 -19.25 4.49
C MET A 35 1.34 -20.43 4.87
N LYS A 36 1.99 -21.04 3.89
CA LYS A 36 3.11 -22.00 4.05
C LYS A 36 4.52 -21.41 3.85
N GLY A 37 4.67 -20.09 3.77
CA GLY A 37 5.98 -19.43 3.60
C GLY A 37 6.02 -18.48 2.39
N TYR A 38 6.98 -17.55 2.43
CA TYR A 38 7.17 -16.38 1.56
C TYR A 38 6.91 -16.57 0.06
N GLN A 39 5.85 -15.97 -0.50
CA GLN A 39 5.74 -15.73 -1.96
C GLN A 39 4.89 -14.49 -2.37
N VAL A 40 4.46 -13.63 -1.44
CA VAL A 40 3.32 -12.72 -1.71
C VAL A 40 3.67 -11.25 -1.96
N SER A 41 4.96 -10.88 -1.89
CA SER A 41 5.46 -9.53 -2.15
C SER A 41 6.04 -9.32 -3.55
N LEU A 42 6.05 -10.34 -4.42
CA LEU A 42 6.76 -10.32 -5.71
C LEU A 42 6.49 -9.05 -6.55
N PHE A 43 5.22 -8.65 -6.68
CA PHE A 43 4.86 -7.45 -7.45
C PHE A 43 5.35 -6.15 -6.79
N LEU A 44 5.36 -6.09 -5.46
CA LEU A 44 5.83 -4.93 -4.69
C LEU A 44 7.37 -4.81 -4.72
N GLU A 45 8.07 -5.94 -4.79
CA GLU A 45 9.53 -6.00 -4.90
C GLU A 45 10.04 -5.69 -6.32
N LEU A 46 9.23 -5.98 -7.34
CA LEU A 46 9.50 -5.62 -8.74
C LEU A 46 9.31 -4.12 -9.04
N ASP A 47 8.78 -3.35 -8.09
CA ASP A 47 8.43 -1.96 -8.30
C ASP A 47 9.65 -1.01 -8.17
N PRO A 48 10.12 -0.39 -9.28
CA PRO A 48 11.29 0.47 -9.23
C PRO A 48 11.02 1.83 -8.56
N LEU A 49 9.77 2.30 -8.50
CA LEU A 49 9.47 3.54 -7.78
C LEU A 49 9.53 3.31 -6.27
N VAL A 50 9.05 2.16 -5.79
CA VAL A 50 9.23 1.76 -4.39
C VAL A 50 10.71 1.61 -4.06
N ALA A 51 11.50 0.96 -4.93
CA ALA A 51 12.93 0.80 -4.71
C ALA A 51 13.66 2.14 -4.62
N LEU A 52 13.41 3.04 -5.57
CA LEU A 52 14.01 4.37 -5.61
C LEU A 52 13.62 5.23 -4.40
N SER A 53 12.33 5.27 -4.05
CA SER A 53 11.85 6.07 -2.91
C SER A 53 12.29 5.52 -1.56
N SER A 54 12.40 4.21 -1.41
CA SER A 54 12.98 3.58 -0.22
C SER A 54 14.48 3.92 -0.12
N PHE A 55 15.21 3.84 -1.22
CA PHE A 55 16.62 4.22 -1.25
C PHE A 55 16.84 5.70 -0.86
N LEU A 56 16.04 6.62 -1.42
CA LEU A 56 16.14 8.05 -1.12
C LEU A 56 15.82 8.39 0.34
N THR A 57 14.90 7.65 0.97
CA THR A 57 14.46 7.93 2.34
C THR A 57 15.36 7.31 3.40
N SER A 58 15.85 6.08 3.18
CA SER A 58 16.58 5.32 4.18
C SER A 58 18.06 5.10 3.87
N TRP A 59 18.55 5.59 2.71
CA TRP A 59 19.92 5.40 2.22
C TRP A 59 20.36 3.92 2.19
N THR A 60 19.40 3.01 2.14
CA THR A 60 19.60 1.57 2.26
C THR A 60 18.64 0.86 1.30
N VAL A 61 19.15 -0.16 0.60
CA VAL A 61 18.32 -0.98 -0.31
C VAL A 61 18.04 -2.33 0.35
N TYR A 62 16.76 -2.63 0.58
CA TYR A 62 16.35 -3.95 1.06
C TYR A 62 16.58 -4.99 -0.05
N LYS A 63 17.09 -6.19 0.31
CA LYS A 63 17.51 -7.22 -0.65
C LYS A 63 16.45 -7.57 -1.70
N GLY A 64 15.17 -7.62 -1.32
CA GLY A 64 14.06 -7.93 -2.24
C GLY A 64 13.87 -6.89 -3.36
N LEU A 65 14.23 -5.63 -3.12
CA LEU A 65 14.07 -4.55 -4.09
C LEU A 65 15.09 -4.62 -5.24
N ALA A 66 16.09 -5.50 -5.16
CA ALA A 66 17.02 -5.76 -6.26
C ALA A 66 16.30 -6.29 -7.51
N LEU A 67 15.14 -6.96 -7.36
CA LEU A 67 14.33 -7.45 -8.48
C LEU A 67 13.82 -6.31 -9.38
N SER A 68 13.64 -5.11 -8.84
CA SER A 68 13.23 -3.94 -9.61
C SER A 68 14.24 -3.54 -10.71
N LEU A 69 15.52 -3.93 -10.56
CA LEU A 69 16.56 -3.69 -11.58
C LEU A 69 16.21 -4.36 -12.91
N ILE A 70 15.54 -5.52 -12.88
CA ILE A 70 15.09 -6.23 -14.09
C ILE A 70 14.12 -5.34 -14.88
N ILE A 71 13.20 -4.66 -14.19
CA ILE A 71 12.24 -3.74 -14.82
C ILE A 71 12.95 -2.48 -15.33
N ILE A 72 13.91 -1.95 -14.58
CA ILE A 72 14.68 -0.77 -14.98
C ILE A 72 15.48 -1.05 -16.27
N VAL A 73 16.29 -2.10 -16.27
CA VAL A 73 17.10 -2.51 -17.44
C VAL A 73 16.20 -2.85 -18.62
N GLY A 74 15.16 -3.67 -18.39
CA GLY A 74 14.20 -4.01 -19.42
C GLY A 74 13.50 -2.77 -20.01
N THR A 75 13.25 -1.73 -19.21
CA THR A 75 12.59 -0.49 -19.67
C THR A 75 13.51 0.35 -20.54
N MET A 76 14.81 0.39 -20.25
CA MET A 76 15.80 1.06 -21.10
C MET A 76 15.97 0.34 -22.45
N VAL A 77 15.88 -0.99 -22.46
CA VAL A 77 16.05 -1.78 -23.69
C VAL A 77 14.76 -1.81 -24.52
N PHE A 78 13.64 -2.21 -23.93
CA PHE A 78 12.39 -2.51 -24.63
C PHE A 78 11.35 -1.38 -24.56
N GLY A 79 11.67 -0.25 -23.93
CA GLY A 79 10.72 0.80 -23.62
C GLY A 79 9.78 0.43 -22.46
N ARG A 80 8.71 1.19 -22.25
CA ARG A 80 7.79 1.04 -21.11
C ARG A 80 6.83 -0.16 -21.26
N PHE A 81 7.37 -1.38 -21.32
CA PHE A 81 6.59 -2.61 -21.49
C PHE A 81 5.78 -2.98 -20.22
N PHE A 82 6.32 -2.71 -19.02
CA PHE A 82 5.70 -3.12 -17.74
C PHE A 82 4.22 -2.73 -17.62
N CYS A 83 3.86 -1.50 -18.01
CA CYS A 83 2.50 -0.99 -17.88
C CYS A 83 1.44 -1.68 -18.75
N SER A 84 1.84 -2.37 -19.83
CA SER A 84 0.88 -3.06 -20.72
C SER A 84 0.94 -4.58 -20.66
N TRP A 85 2.01 -5.16 -20.10
CA TRP A 85 2.26 -6.59 -20.11
C TRP A 85 2.19 -7.23 -18.73
N ILE A 86 2.61 -6.51 -17.67
CA ILE A 86 2.79 -7.08 -16.31
C ILE A 86 1.91 -6.37 -15.28
N CYS A 87 1.84 -5.03 -15.31
CA CYS A 87 1.20 -4.24 -14.27
C CYS A 87 -0.32 -4.52 -14.16
N PRO A 88 -0.82 -5.06 -13.03
CA PRO A 88 -2.23 -5.40 -12.87
C PRO A 88 -3.14 -4.16 -12.95
N MET A 89 -2.69 -3.01 -12.42
CA MET A 89 -3.43 -1.75 -12.51
C MET A 89 -3.60 -1.29 -13.97
N GLY A 90 -2.57 -1.43 -14.80
CA GLY A 90 -2.63 -1.09 -16.22
C GLY A 90 -3.56 -2.00 -17.02
N ILE A 91 -3.58 -3.29 -16.68
CA ILE A 91 -4.45 -4.30 -17.30
C ILE A 91 -5.92 -4.05 -16.94
N ILE A 92 -6.24 -3.83 -15.66
CA ILE A 92 -7.61 -3.52 -15.23
C ILE A 92 -8.12 -2.24 -15.89
N ASN A 93 -7.30 -1.19 -15.97
CA ASN A 93 -7.68 0.04 -16.66
C ASN A 93 -7.90 -0.18 -18.18
N GLN A 94 -7.14 -1.08 -18.81
CA GLN A 94 -7.38 -1.47 -20.20
C GLN A 94 -8.72 -2.18 -20.37
N ILE A 95 -9.05 -3.11 -19.48
CA ILE A 95 -10.32 -3.84 -19.48
C ILE A 95 -11.47 -2.85 -19.29
N ALA A 96 -11.38 -1.98 -18.28
CA ALA A 96 -12.38 -0.93 -18.02
C ALA A 96 -12.57 -0.02 -19.25
N GLY A 97 -11.48 0.44 -19.86
CA GLY A 97 -11.54 1.25 -21.08
C GLY A 97 -12.18 0.53 -22.27
N SER A 98 -12.00 -0.78 -22.40
CA SER A 98 -12.64 -1.59 -23.45
C SER A 98 -14.13 -1.83 -23.21
N ILE A 99 -14.57 -1.88 -21.94
CA ILE A 99 -15.98 -2.07 -21.57
C ILE A 99 -16.75 -0.77 -21.79
N PHE A 100 -16.18 0.37 -21.36
CA PHE A 100 -16.87 1.66 -21.37
C PHE A 100 -16.85 2.40 -22.71
N ASN A 101 -15.88 2.14 -23.58
CA ASN A 101 -15.70 2.91 -24.82
C ASN A 101 -16.14 2.11 -26.06
N LYS A 102 -17.42 2.22 -26.43
CA LYS A 102 -17.97 1.80 -27.72
C LYS A 102 -18.18 3.01 -28.65
N LEU A 103 -17.11 3.77 -28.86
CA LEU A 103 -17.16 5.02 -29.62
C LEU A 103 -16.87 4.80 -31.10
N ARG A 104 -17.29 5.75 -31.94
CA ARG A 104 -16.93 5.77 -33.37
C ARG A 104 -15.42 5.98 -33.53
N ALA A 105 -14.87 5.57 -34.68
CA ALA A 105 -13.43 5.66 -34.96
C ALA A 105 -12.87 7.09 -34.78
N VAL A 106 -13.60 8.10 -35.24
CA VAL A 106 -13.22 9.52 -35.13
C VAL A 106 -13.10 9.96 -33.66
N ASP A 107 -14.05 9.56 -32.82
CA ASP A 107 -14.05 9.90 -31.40
C ASP A 107 -12.94 9.17 -30.64
N LEU A 108 -12.62 7.94 -31.04
CA LEU A 108 -11.48 7.19 -30.49
C LEU A 108 -10.14 7.85 -30.83
N ILE A 109 -9.98 8.36 -32.05
CA ILE A 109 -8.78 9.13 -32.45
C ILE A 109 -8.66 10.38 -31.57
N LYS A 110 -9.74 11.16 -31.41
CA LYS A 110 -9.76 12.35 -30.54
C LYS A 110 -9.50 12.02 -29.07
N MET A 111 -10.00 10.89 -28.57
CA MET A 111 -9.75 10.43 -27.20
C MET A 111 -8.30 10.00 -26.98
N ASN A 112 -7.69 9.36 -27.98
CA ASN A 112 -6.30 8.89 -27.93
C ASN A 112 -5.27 9.95 -28.35
N ALA A 113 -5.71 11.16 -28.70
CA ALA A 113 -4.83 12.29 -28.87
C ALA A 113 -4.12 12.64 -27.54
N TYR A 114 -2.91 13.17 -27.66
CA TYR A 114 -2.15 13.66 -26.53
C TYR A 114 -2.85 14.86 -25.87
N ARG A 115 -2.85 14.92 -24.53
CA ARG A 115 -3.44 16.02 -23.75
C ARG A 115 -2.47 16.50 -22.70
N THR A 116 -2.50 17.80 -22.40
CA THR A 116 -1.63 18.44 -21.40
C THR A 116 -1.83 17.87 -19.99
N ILE A 117 -3.00 17.31 -19.68
CA ILE A 117 -3.28 16.64 -18.39
C ILE A 117 -2.33 15.45 -18.13
N TYR A 118 -1.77 14.84 -19.17
CA TYR A 118 -0.81 13.72 -19.00
C TYR A 118 0.52 14.18 -18.39
N ARG A 119 0.77 15.49 -18.29
CA ARG A 119 1.94 16.03 -17.58
C ARG A 119 1.84 15.89 -16.05
N PHE A 120 0.62 15.75 -15.50
CA PHE A 120 0.40 15.70 -14.04
C PHE A 120 1.15 14.55 -13.35
N LYS A 121 1.26 13.38 -13.98
CA LYS A 121 2.04 12.26 -13.42
C LYS A 121 3.52 12.60 -13.19
N TYR A 122 4.12 13.47 -14.01
CA TYR A 122 5.52 13.88 -13.86
C TYR A 122 5.66 14.89 -12.70
N TYR A 123 4.70 15.80 -12.54
CA TYR A 123 4.65 16.69 -11.36
C TYR A 123 4.42 15.91 -10.07
N GLY A 124 3.53 14.91 -10.09
CA GLY A 124 3.31 14.00 -8.97
C GLY A 124 4.58 13.21 -8.62
N LEU A 125 5.28 12.67 -9.62
CA LEU A 125 6.57 12.01 -9.41
C LEU A 125 7.59 12.96 -8.77
N ALA A 126 7.77 14.16 -9.32
CA ALA A 126 8.72 15.14 -8.79
C ALA A 126 8.41 15.48 -7.32
N LEU A 127 7.14 15.75 -7.00
CA LEU A 127 6.69 16.01 -5.64
C LEU A 127 7.02 14.85 -4.70
N PHE A 128 6.70 13.60 -5.08
CA PHE A 128 6.95 12.45 -4.22
C PHE A 128 8.43 12.14 -4.04
N LEU A 129 9.27 12.35 -5.05
CA LEU A 129 10.72 12.16 -4.92
C LEU A 129 11.34 13.23 -4.01
N VAL A 130 10.86 14.48 -4.06
CA VAL A 130 11.27 15.53 -3.13
C VAL A 130 10.87 15.16 -1.70
N LEU A 131 9.62 14.75 -1.47
CA LEU A 131 9.17 14.28 -0.15
C LEU A 131 9.99 13.09 0.36
N ALA A 132 10.32 12.15 -0.53
CA ALA A 132 11.19 11.01 -0.21
C ALA A 132 12.60 11.47 0.19
N ALA A 133 13.19 12.44 -0.51
CA ALA A 133 14.49 13.00 -0.17
C ALA A 133 14.52 13.68 1.21
N PHE A 134 13.40 14.26 1.66
CA PHE A 134 13.25 14.79 3.02
C PHE A 134 12.86 13.73 4.08
N GLY A 135 12.87 12.45 3.69
CA GLY A 135 12.70 11.33 4.61
C GLY A 135 11.25 10.99 4.92
N THR A 136 10.32 11.20 3.99
CA THR A 136 8.92 10.76 4.10
C THR A 136 8.48 9.99 2.86
N ILE A 137 8.05 8.73 3.03
CA ILE A 137 7.64 7.88 1.90
C ILE A 137 6.13 8.01 1.61
N GLN A 138 5.74 8.96 0.75
CA GLN A 138 4.33 9.11 0.30
C GLN A 138 4.04 8.47 -1.06
N THR A 139 5.05 7.96 -1.76
CA THR A 139 4.93 7.29 -3.06
C THR A 139 3.87 6.18 -3.06
N GLY A 140 3.82 5.37 -2.00
CA GLY A 140 2.87 4.26 -1.86
C GLY A 140 1.39 4.64 -1.91
N LEU A 141 1.02 5.92 -1.79
CA LEU A 141 -0.37 6.36 -1.92
C LEU A 141 -0.88 6.35 -3.37
N LEU A 142 -0.03 6.74 -4.34
CA LEU A 142 -0.38 6.86 -5.76
C LEU A 142 0.41 5.92 -6.66
N ASP A 143 1.35 5.17 -6.11
CA ASP A 143 2.00 4.10 -6.85
C ASP A 143 0.97 3.03 -7.25
N PRO A 144 0.90 2.61 -8.54
CA PRO A 144 -0.05 1.61 -9.01
C PRO A 144 -0.04 0.30 -8.24
N ILE A 145 1.13 -0.22 -7.81
CA ILE A 145 1.22 -1.55 -7.20
C ILE A 145 0.77 -1.54 -5.74
N PRO A 146 1.28 -0.68 -4.84
CA PRO A 146 0.74 -0.52 -3.49
C PRO A 146 -0.72 -0.06 -3.49
N PHE A 147 -1.14 0.80 -4.43
CA PHE A 147 -2.53 1.25 -4.53
C PHE A 147 -3.49 0.10 -4.83
N ILE A 148 -3.17 -0.75 -5.82
CA ILE A 148 -4.02 -1.88 -6.18
C ILE A 148 -3.98 -2.99 -5.12
N THR A 149 -2.81 -3.32 -4.54
CA THR A 149 -2.75 -4.31 -3.45
C THR A 149 -3.62 -3.86 -2.27
N ARG A 150 -3.53 -2.58 -1.92
CA ARG A 150 -4.33 -1.98 -0.85
C ARG A 150 -5.82 -1.99 -1.15
N ALA A 151 -6.23 -1.58 -2.35
CA ALA A 151 -7.63 -1.58 -2.76
C ALA A 151 -8.22 -2.99 -2.71
N PHE A 152 -7.46 -3.99 -3.16
CA PHE A 152 -7.90 -5.38 -3.07
C PHE A 152 -7.97 -5.84 -1.60
N ALA A 153 -6.89 -5.65 -0.83
CA ALA A 153 -6.78 -6.08 0.56
C ALA A 153 -7.88 -5.53 1.46
N VAL A 154 -8.20 -4.24 1.33
CA VAL A 154 -9.04 -3.49 2.27
C VAL A 154 -10.48 -3.33 1.79
N SER A 155 -10.73 -3.37 0.48
CA SER A 155 -12.05 -3.09 -0.09
C SER A 155 -12.61 -4.27 -0.89
N VAL A 156 -11.88 -4.77 -1.89
CA VAL A 156 -12.41 -5.79 -2.82
C VAL A 156 -12.60 -7.15 -2.14
N TYR A 157 -11.59 -7.67 -1.44
CA TYR A 157 -11.70 -8.99 -0.79
C TYR A 157 -12.75 -9.02 0.32
N PRO A 158 -12.83 -8.03 1.23
CA PRO A 158 -13.91 -7.97 2.20
C PRO A 158 -15.29 -7.90 1.54
N ALA A 159 -15.46 -7.13 0.47
CA ALA A 159 -16.73 -7.06 -0.26
C ALA A 159 -17.10 -8.40 -0.93
N VAL A 160 -16.13 -9.07 -1.57
CA VAL A 160 -16.33 -10.42 -2.14
C VAL A 160 -16.70 -11.42 -1.05
N ASN A 161 -16.03 -11.37 0.11
CA ASN A 161 -16.34 -12.25 1.23
C ASN A 161 -17.72 -11.99 1.84
N TYR A 162 -18.16 -10.73 1.85
CA TYR A 162 -19.52 -10.38 2.28
C TYR A 162 -20.57 -11.00 1.36
N TRP A 163 -20.30 -11.02 0.05
CA TRP A 163 -21.23 -11.56 -0.95
C TRP A 163 -21.19 -13.09 -1.05
N SER A 164 -20.01 -13.71 -1.02
CA SER A 164 -19.84 -15.16 -1.22
C SER A 164 -19.86 -15.98 0.07
N GLY A 165 -19.67 -15.35 1.23
CA GLY A 165 -19.54 -16.03 2.53
C GLY A 165 -18.33 -16.96 2.68
N GLY A 166 -17.43 -17.02 1.69
CA GLY A 166 -16.52 -18.17 1.51
C GLY A 166 -15.06 -18.02 1.95
N PHE A 167 -14.57 -16.82 2.25
CA PHE A 167 -13.12 -16.56 2.41
C PHE A 167 -12.66 -16.28 3.85
N TYR A 168 -13.46 -15.58 4.67
CA TYR A 168 -13.16 -15.30 6.08
C TYR A 168 -14.27 -15.79 7.01
N LEU A 169 -13.87 -16.43 8.12
CA LEU A 169 -14.77 -16.86 9.19
C LEU A 169 -15.50 -15.69 9.87
N LYS A 170 -14.86 -14.52 9.90
CA LYS A 170 -15.42 -13.26 10.40
C LYS A 170 -15.16 -12.17 9.36
N GLN A 171 -16.19 -11.39 9.04
CA GLN A 171 -16.07 -10.29 8.07
C GLN A 171 -15.06 -9.25 8.60
N PRO A 172 -13.94 -9.01 7.90
CA PRO A 172 -13.01 -7.97 8.29
C PRO A 172 -13.59 -6.59 7.96
N VAL A 173 -13.45 -5.64 8.89
CA VAL A 173 -13.83 -4.24 8.68
C VAL A 173 -12.57 -3.41 8.67
N PHE A 174 -12.50 -2.43 7.78
CA PHE A 174 -11.36 -1.54 7.72
C PHE A 174 -11.78 -0.08 7.72
N GLN A 175 -11.12 0.72 8.57
CA GLN A 175 -11.36 2.16 8.59
C GLN A 175 -11.03 2.80 7.23
N GLY A 176 -11.94 3.65 6.75
CA GLY A 176 -11.82 4.28 5.43
C GLY A 176 -11.84 3.31 4.23
N GLY A 177 -12.15 2.03 4.42
CA GLY A 177 -12.22 1.05 3.32
C GLY A 177 -13.26 1.42 2.25
N PHE A 178 -14.35 2.08 2.65
CA PHE A 178 -15.35 2.64 1.73
C PHE A 178 -14.78 3.79 0.89
N LEU A 179 -14.07 4.73 1.51
CA LEU A 179 -13.43 5.85 0.80
C LEU A 179 -12.44 5.34 -0.25
N LEU A 180 -11.61 4.36 0.11
CA LEU A 180 -10.69 3.75 -0.83
C LEU A 180 -11.42 3.03 -1.98
N ALA A 181 -12.52 2.32 -1.69
CA ALA A 181 -13.35 1.67 -2.69
C ALA A 181 -13.93 2.71 -3.67
N ALA A 182 -14.46 3.82 -3.14
CA ALA A 182 -15.00 4.91 -3.94
C ALA A 182 -13.93 5.54 -4.86
N ILE A 183 -12.72 5.78 -4.35
CA ILE A 183 -11.59 6.28 -5.15
C ILE A 183 -11.22 5.28 -6.25
N PHE A 184 -11.10 3.98 -5.91
CA PHE A 184 -10.76 2.94 -6.86
C PHE A 184 -11.80 2.83 -8.00
N ILE A 185 -13.09 2.79 -7.64
CA ILE A 185 -14.19 2.74 -8.62
C ILE A 185 -14.21 4.02 -9.48
N THR A 186 -14.00 5.19 -8.89
CA THR A 186 -13.93 6.47 -9.62
C THR A 186 -12.80 6.47 -10.65
N VAL A 187 -11.62 5.96 -10.28
CA VAL A 187 -10.50 5.80 -11.21
C VAL A 187 -10.84 4.85 -12.36
N LEU A 188 -11.53 3.74 -12.08
CA LEU A 188 -11.97 2.82 -13.12
C LEU A 188 -13.01 3.47 -14.03
N PHE A 189 -13.98 4.19 -13.48
CA PHE A 189 -15.01 4.91 -14.21
C PHE A 189 -14.43 6.02 -15.10
N ALA A 190 -13.37 6.71 -14.65
CA ALA A 190 -12.68 7.74 -15.43
C ALA A 190 -12.12 7.22 -16.77
N ASN A 191 -11.97 5.90 -16.94
CA ASN A 191 -11.61 5.29 -18.23
C ASN A 191 -12.66 5.51 -19.34
N ARG A 192 -13.88 5.93 -18.98
CA ARG A 192 -14.93 6.38 -19.92
C ARG A 192 -14.57 7.67 -20.65
N PHE A 193 -13.76 8.54 -20.04
CA PHE A 193 -13.38 9.84 -20.61
C PHE A 193 -11.96 9.82 -21.19
N ILE A 194 -11.05 9.11 -20.54
CA ILE A 194 -9.65 8.97 -20.95
C ILE A 194 -9.28 7.51 -20.81
N ASN A 195 -9.05 6.82 -21.94
CA ASN A 195 -8.61 5.43 -21.90
C ASN A 195 -7.30 5.27 -21.12
N ARG A 196 -7.22 4.29 -20.23
CA ARG A 196 -6.10 4.11 -19.28
C ARG A 196 -5.79 5.37 -18.46
N PHE A 197 -6.83 6.00 -17.90
CA PHE A 197 -6.74 7.26 -17.15
C PHE A 197 -5.61 7.26 -16.12
N TRP A 198 -5.52 6.22 -15.28
CA TRP A 198 -4.47 6.11 -14.26
C TRP A 198 -3.06 6.17 -14.86
N CYS A 199 -2.79 5.36 -15.88
CA CYS A 199 -1.46 5.22 -16.47
C CYS A 199 -1.01 6.43 -17.30
N ARG A 200 -1.97 7.20 -17.84
CA ARG A 200 -1.73 8.40 -18.64
C ARG A 200 -1.62 9.67 -17.77
N SER A 201 -2.44 9.81 -16.73
CA SER A 201 -2.60 11.08 -16.00
C SER A 201 -2.04 11.08 -14.58
N LEU A 202 -2.11 9.97 -13.83
CA LEU A 202 -1.87 9.97 -12.38
C LEU A 202 -0.65 9.15 -11.94
N CYS A 203 -0.30 8.10 -12.67
CA CYS A 203 0.66 7.07 -12.23
C CYS A 203 2.12 7.59 -12.17
N PRO A 204 2.71 7.78 -10.96
CA PRO A 204 4.08 8.25 -10.82
C PRO A 204 5.10 7.20 -11.27
N LEU A 205 4.83 5.91 -11.04
CA LEU A 205 5.66 4.82 -11.58
C LEU A 205 5.70 4.88 -13.11
N GLY A 206 4.57 5.18 -13.74
CA GLY A 206 4.47 5.36 -15.17
C GLY A 206 5.28 6.55 -15.70
N ALA A 207 5.36 7.63 -14.92
CA ALA A 207 6.22 8.77 -15.21
C ALA A 207 7.69 8.39 -15.09
N LEU A 208 8.08 7.66 -14.03
CA LEU A 208 9.45 7.19 -13.82
C LEU A 208 9.92 6.31 -14.98
N LEU A 209 9.10 5.32 -15.36
CA LEU A 209 9.42 4.45 -16.50
C LEU A 209 9.48 5.22 -17.82
N GLY A 210 8.63 6.24 -18.01
CA GLY A 210 8.68 7.12 -19.18
C GLY A 210 9.94 7.99 -19.24
N LEU A 211 10.47 8.40 -18.08
CA LEU A 211 11.77 9.07 -17.97
C LEU A 211 12.92 8.13 -18.31
N LEU A 212 12.86 6.87 -17.87
CA LEU A 212 13.89 5.87 -18.18
C LEU A 212 13.83 5.42 -19.66
N SER A 213 12.64 5.42 -20.27
CA SER A 213 12.43 5.05 -21.67
C SER A 213 12.31 6.25 -22.62
N PHE A 214 12.96 7.37 -22.33
CA PHE A 214 12.91 8.54 -23.23
C PHE A 214 13.63 8.28 -24.57
N ARG A 215 14.66 7.42 -24.55
CA ARG A 215 15.38 6.92 -25.73
C ARG A 215 15.65 5.42 -25.56
N PRO A 216 14.63 4.56 -25.71
CA PRO A 216 14.83 3.13 -25.59
C PRO A 216 15.56 2.59 -26.81
N ILE A 217 16.34 1.53 -26.63
CA ILE A 217 17.10 0.89 -27.72
C ILE A 217 16.14 0.34 -28.78
N MET A 218 15.13 -0.39 -28.33
CA MET A 218 14.08 -0.97 -29.16
C MET A 218 12.84 -0.10 -29.07
N GLN A 219 12.40 0.42 -30.20
CA GLN A 219 11.24 1.31 -30.26
C GLN A 219 10.35 1.03 -31.45
N ILE A 220 9.14 1.59 -31.39
CA ILE A 220 8.20 1.55 -32.50
C ILE A 220 8.64 2.63 -33.51
N TRP A 221 8.70 2.28 -34.78
CA TRP A 221 8.96 3.23 -35.86
C TRP A 221 8.03 2.95 -37.04
N ARG A 222 7.80 3.99 -37.83
CA ARG A 222 6.92 3.98 -39.00
C ARG A 222 7.75 4.09 -40.27
N ASP A 223 7.47 3.24 -41.25
CA ASP A 223 7.96 3.36 -42.63
C ASP A 223 7.03 4.30 -43.40
N THR A 224 7.52 5.51 -43.72
CA THR A 224 6.72 6.51 -44.43
C THR A 224 6.43 6.14 -45.86
N ALA A 225 7.25 5.27 -46.49
CA ALA A 225 7.04 4.86 -47.88
C ALA A 225 5.85 3.89 -48.03
N LYS A 226 5.52 3.13 -46.98
CA LYS A 226 4.43 2.14 -46.97
C LYS A 226 3.14 2.67 -46.34
N CYS A 227 3.17 3.84 -45.70
CA CYS A 227 2.02 4.34 -44.95
C CYS A 227 1.02 5.06 -45.86
N ASN A 228 -0.26 4.67 -45.79
CA ASN A 228 -1.36 5.33 -46.51
C ASN A 228 -2.23 6.24 -45.61
N ASP A 229 -1.69 6.71 -44.48
CA ASP A 229 -2.33 7.64 -43.55
C ASP A 229 -3.75 7.24 -43.06
N CYS A 230 -4.04 5.96 -42.97
CA CYS A 230 -5.35 5.46 -42.53
C CYS A 230 -5.71 5.71 -41.05
N MET A 231 -4.81 6.31 -40.24
CA MET A 231 -4.99 6.67 -38.81
C MET A 231 -5.39 5.55 -37.82
N LYS A 232 -5.47 4.29 -38.26
CA LYS A 232 -5.81 3.13 -37.41
C LYS A 232 -4.82 2.93 -36.26
N CYS A 233 -3.55 3.28 -36.45
CA CYS A 233 -2.52 3.22 -35.41
C CYS A 233 -2.80 4.18 -34.25
N VAL A 234 -3.34 5.38 -34.52
CA VAL A 234 -3.74 6.36 -33.50
C VAL A 234 -5.06 5.96 -32.86
N GLN A 235 -6.02 5.47 -33.66
CA GLN A 235 -7.32 4.99 -33.19
C GLN A 235 -7.18 3.97 -32.06
N ASN A 236 -6.24 3.02 -32.18
CA ASN A 236 -6.04 1.94 -31.20
C ASN A 236 -4.80 2.15 -30.30
N CYS A 237 -4.29 3.38 -30.22
CA CYS A 237 -3.15 3.73 -29.38
C CYS A 237 -3.55 3.90 -27.91
N HIS A 238 -3.24 2.89 -27.08
CA HIS A 238 -3.48 2.98 -25.63
C HIS A 238 -2.53 3.92 -24.89
N GLY A 239 -1.39 4.30 -25.47
CA GLY A 239 -0.43 5.21 -24.85
C GLY A 239 -0.70 6.70 -25.06
N ALA A 240 -1.59 7.07 -26.00
CA ALA A 240 -1.70 8.44 -26.50
C ALA A 240 -0.35 9.04 -26.94
N CYS A 241 0.52 8.19 -27.49
CA CYS A 241 1.88 8.54 -27.89
C CYS A 241 1.99 9.02 -29.34
N ASP A 242 0.89 9.02 -30.09
CA ASP A 242 0.80 9.43 -31.50
C ASP A 242 1.80 8.69 -32.43
N PRO A 243 1.53 7.43 -32.78
CA PRO A 243 2.40 6.65 -33.66
C PRO A 243 2.37 7.09 -35.14
N HIS A 244 1.45 7.97 -35.52
CA HIS A 244 1.31 8.43 -36.91
C HIS A 244 2.19 9.64 -37.19
N ALA A 245 2.00 10.74 -36.46
CA ALA A 245 2.74 11.97 -36.72
C ALA A 245 4.09 11.98 -35.99
N SER A 246 4.07 12.28 -34.68
CA SER A 246 5.27 12.41 -33.86
C SER A 246 5.23 11.47 -32.66
N LEU A 247 6.02 10.40 -32.72
CA LEU A 247 6.01 9.38 -31.66
C LEU A 247 6.65 9.93 -30.38
N ARG A 248 5.85 10.01 -29.32
CA ARG A 248 6.29 10.31 -27.95
C ARG A 248 6.71 9.01 -27.25
N THR A 249 7.99 8.70 -27.29
CA THR A 249 8.58 7.47 -26.72
C THR A 249 8.31 7.33 -25.23
N SER A 250 8.36 8.41 -24.46
CA SER A 250 8.07 8.44 -23.02
C SER A 250 6.61 8.07 -22.66
N GLU A 251 5.68 8.23 -23.60
CA GLU A 251 4.26 7.89 -23.44
C GLU A 251 3.91 6.50 -24.00
N CYS A 252 4.75 5.96 -24.88
CA CYS A 252 4.52 4.67 -25.52
C CYS A 252 4.63 3.53 -24.49
N MET A 253 3.53 2.80 -24.29
CA MET A 253 3.47 1.64 -23.37
C MET A 253 3.78 0.30 -24.06
N VAL A 254 4.31 0.35 -25.30
CA VAL A 254 4.76 -0.84 -26.06
C VAL A 254 3.68 -1.93 -26.13
N CYS A 255 2.43 -1.51 -26.39
CA CYS A 255 1.27 -2.42 -26.42
C CYS A 255 1.12 -3.19 -27.74
N MET A 256 1.91 -2.83 -28.76
CA MET A 256 1.96 -3.44 -30.10
C MET A 256 0.65 -3.43 -30.91
N ASN A 257 -0.41 -2.78 -30.44
CA ASN A 257 -1.67 -2.68 -31.19
C ASN A 257 -1.49 -1.98 -32.54
N CYS A 258 -0.65 -0.95 -32.62
CA CYS A 258 -0.41 -0.21 -33.87
C CYS A 258 0.27 -1.07 -34.93
N ILE A 259 1.04 -2.09 -34.54
CA ILE A 259 1.67 -3.05 -35.45
C ILE A 259 0.63 -4.07 -35.90
N SER A 260 -0.18 -4.61 -34.97
CA SER A 260 -1.18 -5.63 -35.30
C SER A 260 -2.34 -5.11 -36.15
N ASP A 261 -2.68 -3.83 -36.01
CA ASP A 261 -3.86 -3.24 -36.65
C ASP A 261 -3.51 -2.46 -37.95
N CYS A 262 -2.22 -2.42 -38.35
CA CYS A 262 -1.76 -1.73 -39.56
C CYS A 262 -2.02 -2.59 -40.81
N PRO A 263 -2.80 -2.12 -41.81
CA PRO A 263 -3.09 -2.89 -43.02
C PRO A 263 -1.87 -3.04 -43.93
N GLU A 264 -1.06 -1.98 -44.04
CA GLU A 264 0.09 -1.92 -44.96
C GLU A 264 1.40 -2.47 -44.35
N ASN A 265 1.36 -3.00 -43.12
CA ASN A 265 2.55 -3.40 -42.35
C ASN A 265 3.64 -2.32 -42.28
N ALA A 266 3.25 -1.04 -42.27
CA ALA A 266 4.15 0.10 -42.20
C ALA A 266 4.70 0.40 -40.79
N MET A 267 4.22 -0.31 -39.77
CA MET A 267 4.63 -0.13 -38.37
C MET A 267 5.53 -1.28 -37.93
N HIS A 268 6.70 -0.95 -37.39
CA HIS A 268 7.70 -1.93 -36.95
C HIS A 268 8.14 -1.67 -35.50
N TYR A 269 8.67 -2.70 -34.85
CA TYR A 269 9.32 -2.60 -33.55
C TYR A 269 10.75 -3.13 -33.66
N GLY A 270 11.73 -2.31 -33.29
CA GLY A 270 13.13 -2.68 -33.38
C GLY A 270 14.04 -1.46 -33.27
N LEU A 271 15.27 -1.61 -33.77
CA LEU A 271 16.19 -0.48 -33.92
C LEU A 271 15.59 0.52 -34.94
N PRO A 272 15.58 1.82 -34.62
CA PRO A 272 15.07 2.84 -35.52
C PRO A 272 15.90 2.89 -36.81
N LYS A 273 15.24 3.07 -37.94
CA LYS A 273 15.87 3.35 -39.24
C LYS A 273 15.73 4.83 -39.57
N ASN A 274 16.67 5.40 -40.33
CA ASN A 274 16.73 6.84 -40.66
C ASN A 274 15.46 7.44 -41.31
N ALA A 275 14.54 6.62 -41.83
CA ALA A 275 13.24 7.03 -42.39
C ALA A 275 12.08 7.05 -41.37
N SER A 276 12.36 7.00 -40.06
CA SER A 276 11.35 6.89 -39.00
C SER A 276 10.63 8.22 -38.68
N SER A 277 9.43 8.11 -38.11
CA SER A 277 8.63 9.22 -37.57
C SER A 277 9.43 10.18 -36.67
N VAL A 278 9.08 11.47 -36.70
CA VAL A 278 9.72 12.50 -35.87
C VAL A 278 9.51 12.17 -34.40
N HIS A 279 10.59 11.96 -33.66
CA HIS A 279 10.53 11.68 -32.23
C HIS A 279 10.43 12.99 -31.45
N THR A 280 9.30 13.22 -30.81
CA THR A 280 9.14 14.34 -29.88
C THR A 280 9.71 13.96 -28.52
N PRO A 281 10.70 14.70 -27.98
CA PRO A 281 11.21 14.48 -26.65
C PRO A 281 10.13 14.78 -25.59
N LEU A 282 10.43 14.41 -24.34
CA LEU A 282 9.58 14.72 -23.20
C LEU A 282 9.40 16.24 -23.07
N ASP A 283 8.19 16.71 -23.34
CA ASP A 283 7.81 18.12 -23.20
C ASP A 283 7.17 18.35 -21.83
N VAL A 284 8.04 18.60 -20.83
CA VAL A 284 7.68 19.08 -19.50
C VAL A 284 8.01 20.57 -19.41
N ASN A 285 7.08 21.36 -18.87
CA ASN A 285 7.34 22.77 -18.62
C ASN A 285 8.35 22.87 -17.46
N ARG A 286 9.61 23.22 -17.79
CA ARG A 286 10.71 23.34 -16.82
C ARG A 286 10.36 24.26 -15.66
N ARG A 287 9.71 25.40 -15.94
CA ARG A 287 9.28 26.35 -14.92
C ARG A 287 8.31 25.71 -13.93
N ARG A 288 7.29 25.00 -14.41
CA ARG A 288 6.36 24.28 -13.53
C ARG A 288 7.01 23.15 -12.75
N LEU A 289 7.97 22.44 -13.35
CA LEU A 289 8.71 21.39 -12.64
C LEU A 289 9.52 21.97 -11.49
N ILE A 290 10.21 23.10 -11.73
CA ILE A 290 10.92 23.85 -10.69
C ILE A 290 9.94 24.37 -9.64
N GLU A 291 8.82 24.98 -10.03
CA GLU A 291 7.77 25.44 -9.09
C GLU A 291 7.27 24.29 -8.21
N THR A 292 7.04 23.11 -8.79
CA THR A 292 6.58 21.92 -8.04
C THR A 292 7.66 21.42 -7.06
N ALA A 293 8.93 21.41 -7.50
CA ALA A 293 10.04 21.03 -6.65
C ALA A 293 10.26 22.03 -5.51
N VAL A 294 10.27 23.34 -5.81
CA VAL A 294 10.38 24.43 -4.83
C VAL A 294 9.24 24.34 -3.83
N PHE A 295 7.99 24.20 -4.30
CA PHE A 295 6.83 24.01 -3.44
C PHE A 295 7.02 22.81 -2.52
N GLY A 296 7.46 21.66 -3.03
CA GLY A 296 7.78 20.48 -2.22
C GLY A 296 8.87 20.75 -1.18
N THR A 297 9.95 21.44 -1.56
CA THR A 297 11.08 21.76 -0.66
C THR A 297 10.74 22.76 0.43
N VAL A 298 9.85 23.73 0.16
CA VAL A 298 9.48 24.80 1.11
C VAL A 298 8.30 24.36 1.97
N MET A 299 7.25 23.82 1.36
CA MET A 299 6.04 23.43 2.07
C MET A 299 6.27 22.25 2.99
N PHE A 300 7.14 21.30 2.63
CA PHE A 300 7.38 20.15 3.48
C PHE A 300 7.93 20.49 4.87
N PRO A 301 9.06 21.22 5.03
CA PRO A 301 9.55 21.60 6.36
C PRO A 301 8.56 22.50 7.10
N MET A 302 7.82 23.36 6.39
CA MET A 302 6.81 24.24 6.99
C MET A 302 5.59 23.46 7.50
N MET A 303 5.07 22.50 6.71
CA MET A 303 4.03 21.58 7.17
C MET A 303 4.54 20.73 8.32
N ARG A 304 5.78 20.25 8.25
CA ARG A 304 6.38 19.49 9.33
C ARG A 304 6.48 20.32 10.59
N SER A 305 6.94 21.57 10.54
CA SER A 305 7.05 22.44 11.73
C SER A 305 5.70 22.77 12.37
N VAL A 306 4.64 22.94 11.56
CA VAL A 306 3.28 23.21 12.06
C VAL A 306 2.60 21.94 12.58
N ILE A 307 2.81 20.79 11.93
CA ILE A 307 2.16 19.51 12.28
C ILE A 307 2.98 18.72 13.31
N THR A 308 4.26 19.07 13.55
CA THR A 308 5.07 18.48 14.63
C THR A 308 4.62 18.98 16.00
N SER A 309 3.48 18.49 16.46
CA SER A 309 3.48 17.89 17.78
C SER A 309 4.14 16.51 17.65
N LYS A 310 5.48 16.46 17.73
CA LYS A 310 6.23 15.20 17.87
C LYS A 310 5.75 14.40 19.10
N THR A 311 5.02 15.01 20.02
CA THR A 311 4.71 14.48 21.34
C THR A 311 3.25 14.03 21.52
N ALA A 312 2.25 14.60 20.85
CA ALA A 312 0.85 14.22 21.16
C ALA A 312 0.35 12.99 20.37
N ALA A 313 0.76 12.85 19.11
CA ALA A 313 0.28 11.77 18.23
C ALA A 313 1.04 10.44 18.40
N GLN A 314 2.27 10.45 18.92
CA GLN A 314 3.11 9.24 19.02
C GLN A 314 2.72 8.30 20.19
N HIS A 315 2.03 8.81 21.22
CA HIS A 315 1.81 8.10 22.48
C HIS A 315 0.54 7.20 22.48
N SER A 316 -0.33 7.36 21.49
CA SER A 316 -1.52 6.51 21.30
C SER A 316 -1.38 5.52 20.14
N VAL A 317 -0.35 5.66 19.30
CA VAL A 317 -0.16 4.85 18.10
C VAL A 317 0.61 3.57 18.43
N ILE A 318 -0.12 2.47 18.54
CA ILE A 318 0.44 1.13 18.71
C ILE A 318 0.71 0.53 17.32
N ARG A 319 1.96 0.16 17.04
CA ARG A 319 2.36 -0.46 15.77
C ARG A 319 2.36 -1.99 15.87
N PRO A 320 2.21 -2.72 14.74
CA PRO A 320 2.32 -4.17 14.73
C PRO A 320 3.65 -4.68 15.32
N PRO A 321 3.67 -5.89 15.92
CA PRO A 321 4.89 -6.46 16.47
C PRO A 321 5.97 -6.60 15.38
N GLY A 322 7.19 -6.20 15.71
CA GLY A 322 8.34 -6.20 14.80
C GLY A 322 8.50 -4.90 14.01
N SER A 323 7.66 -3.91 14.25
CA SER A 323 7.86 -2.57 13.68
C SER A 323 9.11 -1.93 14.25
N ILE A 324 9.91 -1.32 13.37
CA ILE A 324 11.09 -0.52 13.75
C ILE A 324 10.68 0.81 14.40
N ALA A 325 11.66 1.60 14.83
CA ALA A 325 11.42 2.93 15.40
C ALA A 325 10.55 3.80 14.49
N GLU A 326 9.66 4.63 15.07
CA GLU A 326 8.59 5.33 14.33
C GLU A 326 9.10 6.13 13.12
N GLY A 327 10.21 6.86 13.29
CA GLY A 327 10.79 7.65 12.19
C GLY A 327 11.24 6.79 11.00
N ASP A 328 11.91 5.67 11.26
CA ASP A 328 12.34 4.74 10.20
C ASP A 328 11.17 3.94 9.63
N PHE A 329 10.18 3.63 10.47
CA PHE A 329 8.96 2.96 10.05
C PHE A 329 8.22 3.79 9.00
N LEU A 330 8.04 5.09 9.27
CA LEU A 330 7.41 6.04 8.34
C LEU A 330 8.24 6.29 7.08
N ARG A 331 9.55 6.03 7.10
CA ARG A 331 10.44 6.07 5.92
C ARG A 331 10.35 4.82 5.05
N ARG A 332 9.99 3.67 5.62
CA ARG A 332 9.98 2.38 4.89
C ARG A 332 8.59 1.86 4.55
N CYS A 333 7.54 2.30 5.25
CA CYS A 333 6.18 1.78 5.04
C CYS A 333 5.55 2.31 3.74
N ILE A 334 5.43 1.46 2.73
CA ILE A 334 4.81 1.79 1.43
C ILE A 334 3.28 1.71 1.43
N LYS A 335 2.64 1.56 2.59
CA LYS A 335 1.17 1.61 2.74
C LYS A 335 0.40 0.58 1.87
N CYS A 336 1.02 -0.58 1.60
CA CYS A 336 0.47 -1.61 0.71
C CYS A 336 -0.74 -2.39 1.26
N GLY A 337 -0.95 -2.37 2.59
CA GLY A 337 -2.10 -3.02 3.25
C GLY A 337 -1.97 -4.52 3.55
N GLU A 338 -0.89 -5.19 3.13
CA GLU A 338 -0.77 -6.66 3.30
C GLU A 338 -0.75 -7.11 4.78
N CYS A 339 -0.12 -6.34 5.66
CA CYS A 339 -0.12 -6.64 7.10
C CYS A 339 -1.52 -6.53 7.74
N MET A 340 -2.40 -5.66 7.23
CA MET A 340 -3.78 -5.48 7.71
C MET A 340 -4.64 -6.69 7.33
N LYS A 341 -4.48 -7.15 6.09
CA LYS A 341 -5.25 -8.26 5.52
C LYS A 341 -4.91 -9.61 6.12
N VAL A 342 -3.62 -9.87 6.38
CA VAL A 342 -3.18 -11.15 6.96
C VAL A 342 -3.55 -11.28 8.46
N CYS A 343 -4.06 -10.21 9.07
CA CYS A 343 -4.39 -10.17 10.49
C CYS A 343 -5.69 -10.95 10.79
N PRO A 344 -5.64 -12.07 11.54
CA PRO A 344 -6.83 -12.90 11.79
C PRO A 344 -7.89 -12.20 12.67
N THR A 345 -7.44 -11.34 13.58
CA THR A 345 -8.29 -10.64 14.54
C THR A 345 -8.78 -9.29 14.00
N ASN A 346 -8.33 -8.88 12.81
CA ASN A 346 -8.63 -7.59 12.20
C ASN A 346 -8.25 -6.37 13.09
N VAL A 347 -7.29 -6.55 14.03
CA VAL A 347 -6.83 -5.46 14.92
C VAL A 347 -5.99 -4.42 14.17
N ILE A 348 -5.28 -4.82 13.12
CA ILE A 348 -4.41 -3.93 12.35
C ILE A 348 -5.27 -3.16 11.34
N GLN A 349 -5.32 -1.85 11.51
CA GLN A 349 -6.18 -0.92 10.79
C GLN A 349 -5.33 0.18 10.15
N PRO A 350 -5.81 0.80 9.05
CA PRO A 350 -5.14 1.97 8.50
C PRO A 350 -5.34 3.18 9.42
N ALA A 351 -4.25 3.86 9.76
CA ALA A 351 -4.33 5.18 10.38
C ALA A 351 -4.95 6.17 9.39
N LEU A 352 -5.86 7.00 9.87
CA LEU A 352 -6.32 8.19 9.17
C LEU A 352 -5.38 9.34 9.52
N LEU A 353 -5.54 9.93 10.71
CA LEU A 353 -4.76 11.07 11.19
C LEU A 353 -4.05 10.79 12.52
N GLU A 354 -4.25 9.60 13.11
CA GLU A 354 -3.71 9.22 14.42
C GLU A 354 -2.18 9.25 14.44
N ALA A 355 -1.54 8.84 13.33
CA ALA A 355 -0.09 8.85 13.16
C ALA A 355 0.43 10.12 12.46
N GLY A 356 -0.37 11.18 12.44
CA GLY A 356 -0.09 12.41 11.69
C GLY A 356 -0.17 12.24 10.17
N PHE A 357 0.12 13.32 9.43
CA PHE A 357 0.03 13.33 7.97
C PHE A 357 0.99 12.32 7.30
N GLU A 358 2.20 12.18 7.84
CA GLU A 358 3.18 11.21 7.31
C GLU A 358 2.69 9.76 7.45
N GLY A 359 1.92 9.50 8.51
CA GLY A 359 1.37 8.20 8.88
C GLY A 359 0.02 7.87 8.26
N ILE A 360 -0.54 8.70 7.37
CA ILE A 360 -1.81 8.37 6.69
C ILE A 360 -1.69 7.00 6.04
N TRP A 361 -2.67 6.14 6.30
CA TRP A 361 -2.78 4.77 5.79
C TRP A 361 -1.69 3.78 6.25
N THR A 362 -0.89 4.15 7.24
CA THR A 362 0.05 3.23 7.88
C THR A 362 -0.66 2.31 8.89
N PRO A 363 -0.17 1.08 9.15
CA PRO A 363 -0.86 0.15 10.03
C PRO A 363 -0.73 0.54 11.51
N ILE A 364 -1.87 0.57 12.20
CA ILE A 364 -1.99 0.79 13.65
C ILE A 364 -2.88 -0.29 14.27
N LEU A 365 -2.69 -0.58 15.56
CA LEU A 365 -3.59 -1.47 16.28
C LEU A 365 -4.76 -0.67 16.85
N LEU A 366 -5.98 -1.09 16.52
CA LEU A 366 -7.21 -0.59 17.12
C LEU A 366 -7.88 -1.70 17.92
N ASN A 367 -7.59 -1.70 19.23
CA ASN A 367 -8.00 -2.78 20.13
C ASN A 367 -9.53 -2.85 20.36
N LYS A 368 -10.27 -1.80 20.00
CA LYS A 368 -11.73 -1.81 19.98
C LYS A 368 -12.29 -2.78 18.91
N ILE A 369 -11.55 -3.04 17.83
CA ILE A 369 -11.98 -3.92 16.72
C ILE A 369 -11.50 -5.36 16.95
N GLY A 370 -10.24 -5.52 17.37
CA GLY A 370 -9.62 -6.82 17.61
C GLY A 370 -8.50 -6.75 18.65
N TYR A 371 -7.62 -7.75 18.69
CA TYR A 371 -6.43 -7.75 19.55
C TYR A 371 -5.26 -8.44 18.85
N CYS A 372 -4.03 -8.21 19.32
CA CYS A 372 -2.87 -8.93 18.79
C CYS A 372 -2.84 -10.36 19.36
N GLU A 373 -3.09 -11.35 18.51
CA GLU A 373 -3.06 -12.77 18.91
C GLU A 373 -1.67 -13.18 19.41
N TYR A 374 -1.58 -13.87 20.55
CA TYR A 374 -0.33 -14.11 21.29
C TYR A 374 0.71 -14.84 20.42
N ASN A 375 0.33 -15.98 19.85
CA ASN A 375 1.20 -16.86 19.06
C ASN A 375 1.30 -16.49 17.56
N CYS A 376 0.82 -15.31 17.14
CA CYS A 376 0.77 -14.91 15.73
C CYS A 376 1.91 -13.96 15.33
N VAL A 377 2.58 -14.25 14.21
CA VAL A 377 3.65 -13.41 13.61
C VAL A 377 3.43 -13.05 12.14
N LEU A 378 2.22 -13.27 11.61
CA LEU A 378 1.95 -13.20 10.17
C LEU A 378 2.22 -11.83 9.54
N CYS A 379 1.90 -10.74 10.24
CA CYS A 379 2.15 -9.38 9.76
C CYS A 379 3.65 -9.11 9.48
N SER A 380 4.55 -9.75 10.22
CA SER A 380 6.00 -9.63 10.05
C SER A 380 6.54 -10.38 8.84
N ARG A 381 5.79 -11.37 8.32
CA ARG A 381 6.22 -12.21 7.18
C ARG A 381 5.81 -11.65 5.83
N VAL A 382 4.94 -10.64 5.79
CA VAL A 382 4.38 -10.08 4.54
C VAL A 382 4.94 -8.70 4.19
N CYS A 383 5.78 -8.10 5.04
CA CYS A 383 6.32 -6.77 4.80
C CYS A 383 7.46 -6.79 3.75
N PRO A 384 7.30 -6.15 2.58
CA PRO A 384 8.31 -6.19 1.51
C PRO A 384 9.50 -5.27 1.75
N THR A 385 9.33 -4.21 2.56
CA THR A 385 10.34 -3.16 2.76
C THR A 385 11.11 -3.30 4.07
N GLY A 386 10.76 -4.28 4.90
CA GLY A 386 11.35 -4.43 6.24
C GLY A 386 10.96 -3.32 7.21
N ALA A 387 9.87 -2.58 6.96
CA ALA A 387 9.28 -1.68 7.97
C ALA A 387 8.80 -2.46 9.20
N ILE A 388 8.32 -3.68 9.00
CA ILE A 388 8.09 -4.70 10.03
C ILE A 388 9.12 -5.80 9.79
N THR A 389 10.04 -5.98 10.72
CA THR A 389 11.10 -7.00 10.60
C THR A 389 10.51 -8.39 10.80
N PRO A 390 10.95 -9.42 10.04
CA PRO A 390 10.52 -10.80 10.25
C PRO A 390 10.72 -11.26 11.69
N LEU A 391 9.68 -11.83 12.30
CA LEU A 391 9.70 -12.36 13.67
C LEU A 391 9.40 -13.85 13.71
N THR A 392 10.06 -14.53 14.64
CA THR A 392 9.67 -15.86 15.11
C THR A 392 8.71 -15.73 16.29
N VAL A 393 7.88 -16.76 16.50
CA VAL A 393 6.93 -16.79 17.63
C VAL A 393 7.69 -16.72 18.96
N GLU A 394 8.83 -17.41 19.05
CA GLU A 394 9.71 -17.39 20.22
C GLU A 394 10.23 -15.99 20.54
N LYS A 395 10.68 -15.23 19.54
CA LYS A 395 11.16 -13.86 19.74
C LYS A 395 10.05 -12.90 20.14
N LYS A 396 8.82 -13.16 19.70
CA LYS A 396 7.65 -12.35 20.07
C LYS A 396 7.28 -12.59 21.54
N ILE A 397 7.21 -13.85 21.96
CA ILE A 397 6.78 -14.26 23.30
C ILE A 397 7.90 -14.09 24.34
N GLY A 398 9.16 -14.20 23.92
CA GLY A 398 10.30 -14.30 24.83
C GLY A 398 10.43 -15.69 25.45
N LYS A 399 11.63 -15.98 25.95
CA LYS A 399 11.96 -17.15 26.78
C LYS A 399 12.77 -16.64 27.98
N PRO A 400 12.13 -16.29 29.10
CA PRO A 400 12.84 -15.88 30.32
C PRO A 400 13.73 -17.03 30.84
N PRO A 401 14.93 -16.78 31.38
CA PRO A 401 15.58 -15.47 31.59
C PRO A 401 16.37 -14.94 30.38
N ALA A 402 16.61 -15.77 29.36
CA ALA A 402 17.52 -15.46 28.25
C ALA A 402 17.00 -14.38 27.28
N GLN A 403 15.69 -14.28 27.08
CA GLN A 403 15.10 -13.33 26.14
C GLN A 403 13.76 -12.79 26.64
N LYS A 404 13.67 -11.46 26.79
CA LYS A 404 12.43 -10.76 27.17
C LYS A 404 11.40 -10.78 26.03
N PRO A 405 10.09 -10.79 26.34
CA PRO A 405 9.03 -10.63 25.36
C PRO A 405 9.16 -9.31 24.58
N LEU A 406 8.72 -9.32 23.32
CA LEU A 406 8.54 -8.10 22.57
C LEU A 406 7.29 -7.36 23.08
N LYS A 407 7.48 -6.14 23.57
CA LYS A 407 6.38 -5.26 24.01
C LYS A 407 6.01 -4.29 22.91
N ILE A 408 4.72 -4.21 22.59
CA ILE A 408 4.18 -3.20 21.67
C ILE A 408 3.43 -2.08 22.40
N GLY A 409 3.24 -2.22 23.71
CA GLY A 409 2.54 -1.26 24.55
C GLY A 409 2.24 -1.83 25.93
N ILE A 410 1.50 -1.06 26.74
CA ILE A 410 1.08 -1.43 28.10
C ILE A 410 -0.38 -1.03 28.32
N ALA A 411 -1.11 -1.85 29.09
CA ALA A 411 -2.50 -1.62 29.46
C ALA A 411 -2.61 -0.72 30.70
N PHE A 412 -3.48 0.29 30.65
CA PHE A 412 -3.80 1.18 31.77
C PHE A 412 -5.29 1.13 32.09
N TYR A 413 -5.64 1.28 33.37
CA TYR A 413 -7.03 1.32 33.83
C TYR A 413 -7.50 2.76 34.08
N ASP A 414 -8.66 3.10 33.54
CA ASP A 414 -9.46 4.25 33.93
C ASP A 414 -10.33 3.86 35.13
N ARG A 415 -9.90 4.22 36.34
CA ARG A 415 -10.58 3.86 37.59
C ARG A 415 -12.01 4.41 37.65
N GLY A 416 -12.31 5.51 36.96
CA GLY A 416 -13.67 6.07 36.90
C GLY A 416 -14.65 5.26 36.06
N ARG A 417 -14.15 4.36 35.20
CA ARG A 417 -14.96 3.49 34.33
C ARG A 417 -14.91 2.02 34.69
N CYS A 418 -13.84 1.58 35.33
CA CYS A 418 -13.64 0.18 35.65
C CYS A 418 -14.67 -0.26 36.70
N LEU A 419 -15.53 -1.22 36.35
CA LEU A 419 -16.68 -1.63 37.18
C LEU A 419 -16.28 -1.97 38.64
N PRO A 420 -15.16 -2.69 38.90
CA PRO A 420 -14.71 -2.92 40.29
C PRO A 420 -14.22 -1.67 41.02
N TRP A 421 -13.75 -0.64 40.30
CA TRP A 421 -13.26 0.61 40.89
C TRP A 421 -14.37 1.65 41.08
N SER A 422 -15.27 1.79 40.10
CA SER A 422 -16.28 2.87 40.08
C SER A 422 -17.63 2.46 40.64
N MET A 423 -18.06 1.21 40.43
CA MET A 423 -19.41 0.74 40.71
C MET A 423 -19.45 -0.41 41.73
N HIS A 424 -18.31 -0.80 42.30
CA HIS A 424 -18.22 -1.93 43.23
C HIS A 424 -18.86 -3.21 42.65
N THR A 425 -18.69 -3.42 41.35
CA THR A 425 -19.25 -4.60 40.66
C THR A 425 -18.12 -5.54 40.29
N GLU A 426 -18.26 -6.82 40.64
CA GLU A 426 -17.25 -7.85 40.35
C GLU A 426 -17.12 -8.07 38.84
N CYS A 427 -15.89 -8.02 38.34
CA CYS A 427 -15.58 -8.26 36.93
C CYS A 427 -14.15 -8.79 36.83
N ILE A 428 -14.00 -10.04 36.37
CA ILE A 428 -12.70 -10.74 36.28
C ILE A 428 -12.16 -10.88 34.84
N VAL A 429 -12.89 -10.33 33.86
CA VAL A 429 -12.67 -10.57 32.43
C VAL A 429 -11.23 -10.34 32.00
N CYS A 430 -10.57 -9.28 32.48
CA CYS A 430 -9.21 -8.93 32.06
C CYS A 430 -8.14 -9.93 32.52
N GLU A 431 -8.31 -10.58 33.67
CA GLU A 431 -7.41 -11.66 34.11
C GLU A 431 -7.70 -12.94 33.33
N GLU A 432 -8.97 -13.29 33.12
CA GLU A 432 -9.35 -14.50 32.38
C GLU A 432 -8.77 -14.53 30.97
N VAL A 433 -8.85 -13.40 30.26
CA VAL A 433 -8.41 -13.31 28.86
C VAL A 433 -6.91 -12.99 28.71
N CYS A 434 -6.17 -12.75 29.79
CA CYS A 434 -4.75 -12.42 29.72
C CYS A 434 -3.95 -13.65 29.23
N PRO A 435 -3.27 -13.57 28.07
CA PRO A 435 -2.65 -14.74 27.44
C PRO A 435 -1.22 -15.01 27.94
N THR A 436 -0.63 -14.11 28.73
CA THR A 436 0.74 -14.28 29.23
C THR A 436 0.76 -15.31 30.36
N SER A 437 1.88 -16.02 30.49
CA SER A 437 2.13 -16.94 31.61
C SER A 437 3.50 -16.62 32.22
N PRO A 438 3.57 -16.08 33.45
CA PRO A 438 2.45 -15.68 34.32
C PRO A 438 1.57 -14.56 33.73
N LYS A 439 0.33 -14.45 34.24
CA LYS A 439 -0.64 -13.44 33.78
C LYS A 439 -0.18 -12.04 34.16
N ALA A 440 -0.19 -11.14 33.18
CA ALA A 440 0.16 -9.73 33.39
C ALA A 440 -0.94 -8.96 34.14
N ILE A 441 -2.15 -9.50 34.22
CA ILE A 441 -3.27 -8.90 34.93
C ILE A 441 -3.77 -9.91 35.94
N TRP A 442 -3.86 -9.49 37.20
CA TRP A 442 -4.35 -10.29 38.33
C TRP A 442 -5.18 -9.41 39.26
N PHE A 443 -5.94 -10.02 40.17
CA PHE A 443 -6.85 -9.31 41.06
C PHE A 443 -6.38 -9.30 42.52
N GLN A 444 -6.52 -8.15 43.17
CA GLN A 444 -6.32 -7.97 44.60
C GLN A 444 -7.68 -7.90 45.28
N ASP A 445 -7.84 -8.65 46.37
CA ASP A 445 -9.01 -8.59 47.23
C ASP A 445 -8.92 -7.34 48.11
N VAL A 446 -9.97 -6.52 48.09
CA VAL A 446 -10.06 -5.28 48.86
C VAL A 446 -11.41 -5.24 49.58
N GLU A 447 -11.36 -5.14 50.91
CA GLU A 447 -12.54 -4.96 51.74
C GLU A 447 -13.01 -3.51 51.70
N MET A 448 -14.31 -3.31 51.50
CA MET A 448 -14.95 -2.00 51.64
C MET A 448 -16.27 -2.11 52.38
N GLN A 449 -16.53 -1.10 53.21
CA GLN A 449 -17.83 -0.88 53.80
C GLN A 449 -18.74 -0.19 52.78
N LEU A 450 -19.87 -0.84 52.50
CA LEU A 450 -20.94 -0.30 51.68
C LEU A 450 -21.76 0.71 52.49
N ARG A 451 -22.58 1.50 51.78
CA ARG A 451 -23.46 2.50 52.39
C ARG A 451 -24.50 1.89 53.35
N ASP A 452 -24.79 0.61 53.21
CA ASP A 452 -25.68 -0.17 54.07
C ASP A 452 -24.99 -0.68 55.35
N GLY A 453 -23.71 -0.35 55.57
CA GLY A 453 -22.91 -0.80 56.72
C GLY A 453 -22.35 -2.21 56.59
N THR A 454 -22.66 -2.94 55.50
CA THR A 454 -22.10 -4.27 55.25
C THR A 454 -20.68 -4.15 54.70
N THR A 455 -19.79 -5.05 55.14
CA THR A 455 -18.44 -5.15 54.57
C THR A 455 -18.44 -6.23 53.51
N LYS A 456 -18.03 -5.88 52.29
CA LYS A 456 -17.89 -6.84 51.19
C LYS A 456 -16.48 -6.78 50.61
N VAL A 457 -15.93 -7.94 50.31
CA VAL A 457 -14.66 -8.09 49.60
C VAL A 457 -14.90 -7.90 48.10
N PHE A 458 -14.14 -7.01 47.47
CA PHE A 458 -14.17 -6.78 46.04
C PHE A 458 -12.83 -7.10 45.39
N LYS A 459 -12.89 -7.67 44.19
CA LYS A 459 -11.71 -7.94 43.37
C LYS A 459 -11.35 -6.73 42.52
N ARG A 460 -10.23 -6.07 42.79
CA ARG A 460 -9.72 -4.95 41.99
C ARG A 460 -8.58 -5.41 41.06
N PRO A 461 -8.62 -5.07 39.76
CA PRO A 461 -7.58 -5.49 38.82
C PRO A 461 -6.31 -4.68 39.01
N TYR A 462 -5.18 -5.37 38.96
CA TYR A 462 -3.83 -4.81 38.90
C TYR A 462 -3.13 -5.29 37.63
N MET A 463 -2.28 -4.44 37.03
CA MET A 463 -1.52 -4.75 35.83
C MET A 463 -0.03 -4.69 36.14
N ASP A 464 0.67 -5.78 35.88
CA ASP A 464 2.12 -5.86 35.96
C ASP A 464 2.77 -5.35 34.66
N PRO A 465 3.46 -4.20 34.70
CA PRO A 465 4.10 -3.63 33.52
C PRO A 465 5.25 -4.48 32.98
N GLU A 466 5.87 -5.36 33.78
CA GLU A 466 6.97 -6.21 33.35
C GLU A 466 6.51 -7.37 32.48
N LEU A 467 5.32 -7.91 32.77
CA LEU A 467 4.72 -9.03 32.04
C LEU A 467 3.82 -8.57 30.87
N CYS A 468 3.25 -7.36 30.95
CA CYS A 468 2.36 -6.86 29.90
C CYS A 468 3.11 -6.68 28.56
N ILE A 469 2.56 -7.26 27.50
CA ILE A 469 3.09 -7.15 26.12
C ILE A 469 2.33 -6.13 25.26
N GLY A 470 1.20 -5.60 25.75
CA GLY A 470 0.36 -4.65 25.00
C GLY A 470 -0.50 -5.27 23.90
N CYS A 471 -0.93 -6.52 24.04
CA CYS A 471 -1.71 -7.21 23.00
C CYS A 471 -3.13 -6.65 22.80
N GLY A 472 -3.69 -5.93 23.76
CA GLY A 472 -5.00 -5.29 23.63
C GLY A 472 -6.22 -6.18 23.84
N ILE A 473 -6.06 -7.46 24.19
CA ILE A 473 -7.20 -8.37 24.39
C ILE A 473 -8.10 -7.96 25.56
N CYS A 474 -7.52 -7.42 26.63
CA CYS A 474 -8.27 -6.89 27.77
C CYS A 474 -9.13 -5.67 27.38
N GLU A 475 -8.62 -4.79 26.51
CA GLU A 475 -9.37 -3.65 25.98
C GLU A 475 -10.50 -4.09 25.05
N ASN A 476 -10.23 -5.08 24.20
CA ASN A 476 -11.21 -5.64 23.27
C ASN A 476 -12.39 -6.35 23.97
N LYS A 477 -12.10 -7.06 25.07
CA LYS A 477 -13.07 -7.86 25.81
C LYS A 477 -13.72 -7.12 26.98
N CYS A 478 -13.36 -5.86 27.21
CA CYS A 478 -13.93 -5.06 28.29
C CYS A 478 -15.46 -4.95 28.13
N PRO A 479 -16.25 -5.26 29.19
CA PRO A 479 -17.72 -5.13 29.13
C PRO A 479 -18.22 -3.68 28.95
N VAL A 480 -17.38 -2.69 29.26
CA VAL A 480 -17.68 -1.27 29.13
C VAL A 480 -17.60 -0.87 27.64
N ARG A 481 -18.75 -0.79 26.97
CA ARG A 481 -18.86 -0.70 25.50
C ARG A 481 -18.52 0.65 24.89
N ASP A 482 -18.68 1.76 25.61
CA ASP A 482 -18.44 3.11 25.07
C ASP A 482 -16.94 3.36 24.86
N LYS A 483 -16.21 3.54 25.95
CA LYS A 483 -14.77 3.71 26.09
C LYS A 483 -14.32 2.65 27.10
N PRO A 484 -13.62 1.60 26.66
CA PRO A 484 -13.16 0.53 27.55
C PRO A 484 -12.46 1.07 28.78
N ALA A 485 -12.76 0.47 29.93
CA ALA A 485 -12.14 0.85 31.20
C ALA A 485 -10.64 0.53 31.23
N VAL A 486 -10.18 -0.44 30.44
CA VAL A 486 -8.78 -0.76 30.24
C VAL A 486 -8.38 -0.41 28.82
N ARG A 487 -7.27 0.32 28.65
CA ARG A 487 -6.79 0.80 27.35
C ARG A 487 -5.30 0.56 27.22
N VAL A 488 -4.86 0.10 26.06
CA VAL A 488 -3.43 -0.04 25.77
C VAL A 488 -2.90 1.24 25.15
N THR A 489 -1.69 1.62 25.51
CA THR A 489 -0.95 2.75 24.92
C THR A 489 0.43 2.27 24.46
N SER A 490 1.15 3.07 23.67
CA SER A 490 2.51 2.73 23.20
C SER A 490 3.59 2.86 24.28
N ILE A 491 3.23 3.22 25.51
CA ILE A 491 4.15 3.27 26.65
C ILE A 491 4.74 1.87 26.91
N GLY A 492 6.05 1.80 27.16
CA GLY A 492 6.81 0.59 27.42
C GLY A 492 7.11 -0.27 26.18
N GLU A 493 6.84 0.21 24.97
CA GLU A 493 7.10 -0.53 23.74
C GLU A 493 8.60 -0.72 23.47
N THR A 494 9.01 -1.89 22.98
CA THR A 494 10.42 -2.24 22.75
C THR A 494 11.07 -1.40 21.62
N ARG A 495 10.27 -0.85 20.69
CA ARG A 495 10.79 -0.16 19.50
C ARG A 495 11.26 1.28 19.75
N SER A 496 10.86 1.89 20.87
CA SER A 496 11.12 3.29 21.16
C SER A 496 11.80 3.42 22.52
N LEU A 497 12.94 4.13 22.54
CA LEU A 497 13.65 4.44 23.79
C LEU A 497 12.94 5.56 24.57
N THR A 498 12.25 6.47 23.88
CA THR A 498 11.58 7.62 24.51
C THR A 498 10.24 7.24 25.15
N ASN A 499 9.61 6.16 24.69
CA ASN A 499 8.36 5.64 25.24
C ASN A 499 8.59 4.63 26.37
N GLN A 500 9.82 4.45 26.86
CA GLN A 500 10.08 3.62 28.04
C GLN A 500 9.56 4.30 29.31
N MET A 501 9.11 3.52 30.28
CA MET A 501 8.76 4.05 31.60
C MET A 501 10.05 4.42 32.35
N SER A 502 10.16 5.67 32.80
CA SER A 502 11.36 6.20 33.47
C SER A 502 11.52 5.77 34.93
N LEU A 503 10.73 4.81 35.43
CA LEU A 503 10.66 4.43 36.85
C LEU A 503 11.65 3.31 37.25
N LYS A 504 12.78 3.18 36.54
CA LYS A 504 13.90 2.34 37.01
C LYS A 504 15.02 3.25 37.51
N SER A 505 14.87 3.73 38.75
CA SER A 505 15.99 4.16 39.60
C SER A 505 16.25 3.07 40.63
#